data_AF-A0A5N5QVF3-F1
#
_entry.id   AF-A0A5N5QVF3-F1
#
_cell.length_a   1.000
_cell.length_b   1.000
_cell.length_c   1.000
_cell.angle_alpha   90.00
_cell.angle_beta   90.00
_cell.angle_gamma   90.00
#
_symmetry.space_group_name_H-M   'P 1'
#
loop_
_entity.id
_entity.type
_entity.pdbx_description
1 polymer ?
#
loop_
_entity_poly.entity_id
_entity_poly.type
_entity_poly.pdbx_seq_one_letter_code
_entity_poly.pdbx_strand_id
1 'polypeptide(L)'
;MALFHTLRLAAFGTVLAFALIVLGISAYWVSMLQGYATMLSTSSSFGLAVGLMTFIFLLPILIVGMTRKGSFLSWVSVELGVMGLMWVLWLASASYTTSMTAGYTLNCDLALDTTAEGVCRQFQAIQAFSWLNWLIIFAYIVLLVVFIVKASNEGRSVWTADVADLGTSTAGDNATTFAPSMTSANMPKGPMTPAPMTPQAYQPSLGYNQTPQPQYAQPQPQQQHYQQGVAHV
;
A
#
# COMPACT_ATOMS: atom_id res chain seq x y z
N MET A 1 -3.07 -17.81 -8.21
CA MET A 1 -4.11 -16.86 -7.74
C MET A 1 -4.36 -16.94 -6.23
N ALA A 2 -4.53 -18.13 -5.64
CA ALA A 2 -4.89 -18.24 -4.21
C ALA A 2 -3.77 -17.82 -3.24
N LEU A 3 -2.52 -18.22 -3.47
CA LEU A 3 -1.46 -18.13 -2.44
C LEU A 3 -1.20 -16.70 -1.94
N PHE A 4 -1.12 -15.73 -2.86
CA PHE A 4 -0.86 -14.33 -2.48
C PHE A 4 -2.03 -13.69 -1.72
N HIS A 5 -3.27 -13.93 -2.17
CA HIS A 5 -4.47 -13.50 -1.44
C HIS A 5 -4.58 -14.18 -0.07
N THR A 6 -4.25 -15.47 0.03
CA THR A 6 -4.23 -16.21 1.29
C THR A 6 -3.17 -15.66 2.23
N LEU A 7 -1.96 -15.35 1.73
CA LEU A 7 -0.89 -14.77 2.54
C LEU A 7 -1.25 -13.37 3.04
N ARG A 8 -1.82 -12.52 2.19
CA ARG A 8 -2.31 -11.19 2.55
C ARG A 8 -3.41 -11.27 3.62
N LEU A 9 -4.40 -12.14 3.42
CA LEU A 9 -5.49 -12.35 4.38
C LEU A 9 -4.97 -12.91 5.71
N ALA A 10 -4.05 -13.86 5.66
CA ALA A 10 -3.44 -14.44 6.85
C ALA A 10 -2.60 -13.41 7.63
N ALA A 11 -1.77 -12.63 6.94
CA ALA A 11 -0.95 -11.59 7.57
C ALA A 11 -1.81 -10.49 8.20
N PHE A 12 -2.80 -9.96 7.46
CA PHE A 12 -3.67 -8.91 8.01
C PHE A 12 -4.60 -9.43 9.10
N GLY A 13 -5.11 -10.65 8.95
CA GLY A 13 -5.94 -11.30 9.96
C GLY A 13 -5.18 -11.55 11.27
N THR A 14 -3.94 -12.05 11.19
CA THR A 14 -3.11 -12.27 12.38
C THR A 14 -2.72 -10.95 13.05
N VAL A 15 -2.34 -9.92 12.28
CA VAL A 15 -2.05 -8.59 12.83
C VAL A 15 -3.28 -7.98 13.51
N LEU A 16 -4.47 -8.09 12.92
CA LEU A 16 -5.72 -7.60 13.52
C LEU A 16 -6.06 -8.37 14.81
N ALA A 17 -5.87 -9.69 14.84
CA ALA A 17 -6.12 -10.49 16.03
C ALA A 17 -5.19 -10.09 17.18
N PHE A 18 -3.89 -9.94 16.92
CA PHE A 18 -2.93 -9.49 17.93
C PHE A 18 -3.16 -8.03 18.33
N ALA A 19 -3.52 -7.16 17.38
CA ALA A 19 -3.91 -5.78 17.67
C ALA A 19 -5.13 -5.71 18.58
N LEU A 20 -6.12 -6.59 18.42
CA LEU A 20 -7.30 -6.67 19.29
C LEU A 20 -6.91 -7.02 20.72
N ILE A 21 -5.99 -7.97 20.91
CA ILE A 21 -5.49 -8.36 22.23
C ILE A 21 -4.80 -7.17 22.91
N VAL A 22 -3.88 -6.50 22.21
CA VAL A 22 -3.17 -5.33 22.74
C VAL A 22 -4.14 -4.19 23.06
N LEU A 23 -5.12 -3.93 22.19
CA LEU A 23 -6.15 -2.92 22.37
C LEU A 23 -6.99 -3.22 23.63
N GLY A 24 -7.43 -4.47 23.81
CA GLY A 24 -8.23 -4.87 24.97
C GLY A 24 -7.50 -4.69 26.29
N ILE A 25 -6.25 -5.16 26.38
CA ILE A 25 -5.43 -5.01 27.60
C ILE A 25 -5.15 -3.51 27.84
N SER A 26 -4.80 -2.76 26.79
CA SER A 26 -4.52 -1.32 26.91
C SER A 26 -5.74 -0.52 27.35
N ALA A 27 -6.93 -0.83 26.83
CA ALA A 27 -8.18 -0.17 27.21
C ALA A 27 -8.54 -0.41 28.68
N TYR A 28 -8.35 -1.64 29.17
CA TYR A 28 -8.53 -1.97 30.58
C TYR A 28 -7.63 -1.10 31.46
N TRP A 29 -6.33 -1.01 31.16
CA TRP A 29 -5.40 -0.20 31.93
C TRP A 29 -5.68 1.30 31.86
N VAL A 30 -6.05 1.82 30.69
CA VAL A 30 -6.44 3.24 30.55
C VAL A 30 -7.65 3.57 31.42
N SER A 31 -8.65 2.66 31.49
CA SER A 31 -9.83 2.87 32.35
C SER A 31 -9.51 2.80 33.84
N MET A 32 -8.60 1.91 34.25
CA MET A 32 -8.20 1.74 35.64
C MET A 32 -7.31 2.88 36.14
N LEU A 33 -6.44 3.41 35.26
CA LEU A 33 -5.49 4.48 35.56
C LEU A 33 -6.08 5.87 35.30
N GLN A 34 -7.39 5.96 35.00
CA GLN A 34 -8.07 7.21 34.69
C GLN A 34 -8.05 8.15 35.91
N GLY A 35 -7.13 9.12 35.89
CA GLY A 35 -6.90 10.06 37.00
C GLY A 35 -5.46 10.06 37.56
N TYR A 36 -4.61 9.11 37.16
CA TYR A 36 -3.22 9.02 37.60
C TYR A 36 -2.25 9.12 36.41
N ALA A 37 -1.53 10.24 36.29
CA ALA A 37 -0.51 10.44 35.26
C ALA A 37 0.79 9.69 35.60
N THR A 38 0.75 8.37 35.43
CA THR A 38 1.92 7.51 35.60
C THR A 38 2.51 7.12 34.25
N MET A 39 3.79 6.74 34.24
CA MET A 39 4.46 6.26 33.04
C MET A 39 3.74 5.06 32.39
N LEU A 40 3.07 4.22 33.18
CA LEU A 40 2.22 3.13 32.69
C LEU A 40 1.03 3.65 31.89
N SER A 41 0.35 4.70 32.36
CA SER A 41 -0.81 5.28 31.67
C SER A 41 -0.48 5.79 30.27
N THR A 42 0.70 6.39 30.10
CA THR A 42 1.17 6.88 28.80
C THR A 42 1.42 5.71 27.84
N SER A 43 2.02 4.62 28.33
CA SER A 43 2.30 3.43 27.50
C SER A 43 1.04 2.72 27.04
N SER A 44 0.06 2.56 27.94
CA SER A 44 -1.23 1.96 27.60
C SER A 44 -2.03 2.85 26.64
N SER A 45 -1.99 4.17 26.80
CA SER A 45 -2.65 5.10 25.87
C SER A 45 -2.05 5.04 24.46
N PHE A 46 -0.73 4.87 24.35
CA PHE A 46 -0.05 4.72 23.07
C PHE A 46 -0.42 3.39 22.39
N GLY A 47 -0.38 2.27 23.13
CA GLY A 47 -0.80 0.96 22.62
C GLY A 47 -2.26 0.94 22.18
N LEU A 48 -3.15 1.62 22.91
CA LEU A 48 -4.56 1.82 22.53
C LEU A 48 -4.67 2.57 21.19
N ALA A 49 -3.96 3.70 21.05
CA ALA A 49 -3.99 4.51 19.84
C ALA A 49 -3.45 3.73 18.62
N VAL A 50 -2.35 2.99 18.78
CA VAL A 50 -1.77 2.15 17.71
C VAL A 50 -2.73 1.02 17.31
N GLY A 51 -3.38 0.38 18.28
CA GLY A 51 -4.41 -0.62 18.03
C GLY A 51 -5.57 -0.06 17.21
N LEU A 52 -6.13 1.08 17.62
CA LEU A 52 -7.23 1.75 16.91
C LEU A 52 -6.84 2.17 15.49
N MET A 53 -5.66 2.76 15.31
CA MET A 53 -5.14 3.11 13.98
C MET A 53 -4.99 1.86 13.10
N THR A 54 -4.52 0.75 13.66
CA THR A 54 -4.42 -0.52 12.92
C THR A 54 -5.79 -0.96 12.39
N PHE A 55 -6.85 -0.88 13.19
CA PHE A 55 -8.20 -1.16 12.71
C PHE A 55 -8.68 -0.18 11.65
N ILE A 56 -8.47 1.13 11.86
CA ILE A 56 -8.89 2.19 10.93
C ILE A 56 -8.21 2.03 9.56
N PHE A 57 -6.94 1.63 9.52
CA PHE A 57 -6.21 1.48 8.27
C PHE A 57 -6.38 0.09 7.63
N LEU A 58 -6.32 -1.00 8.39
CA LEU A 58 -6.38 -2.35 7.83
C LEU A 58 -7.80 -2.79 7.46
N LEU A 59 -8.85 -2.38 8.19
CA LEU A 59 -10.22 -2.79 7.84
C LEU A 59 -10.66 -2.28 6.47
N PRO A 60 -10.49 -0.98 6.11
CA PRO A 60 -10.86 -0.50 4.78
C PRO A 60 -10.07 -1.19 3.67
N ILE A 61 -8.77 -1.41 3.86
CA ILE A 61 -7.92 -2.10 2.88
C ILE A 61 -8.42 -3.54 2.66
N LEU A 62 -8.79 -4.24 3.74
CA LEU A 62 -9.28 -5.61 3.68
C LEU A 62 -10.68 -5.69 3.05
N ILE A 63 -11.61 -4.81 3.43
CA ILE A 63 -12.98 -4.76 2.88
C ILE A 63 -12.96 -4.41 1.39
N VAL A 64 -12.17 -3.41 1.00
CA VAL A 64 -12.08 -2.98 -0.40
C VAL A 64 -11.39 -4.03 -1.24
N GLY A 65 -10.34 -4.68 -0.71
CA GLY A 65 -9.68 -5.81 -1.37
C GLY A 65 -10.60 -7.00 -1.63
N MET A 66 -11.64 -7.20 -0.79
CA MET A 66 -12.64 -8.26 -1.02
C MET A 66 -13.75 -7.84 -1.99
N THR A 67 -14.12 -6.56 -2.04
CA THR A 67 -15.33 -6.09 -2.75
C THR A 67 -15.05 -5.55 -4.15
N ARG A 68 -13.89 -4.95 -4.43
CA ARG A 68 -13.54 -4.38 -5.75
C ARG A 68 -12.05 -4.53 -6.08
N LYS A 69 -11.75 -5.21 -7.19
CA LYS A 69 -10.44 -5.15 -7.86
C LYS A 69 -10.26 -3.79 -8.55
N GLY A 70 -9.07 -3.18 -8.46
CA GLY A 70 -8.75 -1.90 -9.12
C GLY A 70 -9.15 -0.62 -8.37
N SER A 71 -9.40 -0.68 -7.06
CA SER A 71 -9.58 0.52 -6.23
C SER A 71 -8.24 1.17 -5.89
N PHE A 72 -8.20 2.50 -5.68
CA PHE A 72 -7.00 3.24 -5.24
C PHE A 72 -6.35 2.65 -3.97
N LEU A 73 -7.14 1.99 -3.11
CA LEU A 73 -6.64 1.32 -1.90
C LEU A 73 -5.90 0.00 -2.17
N SER A 74 -5.96 -0.52 -3.40
CA SER A 74 -5.19 -1.71 -3.83
C SER A 74 -3.88 -1.35 -4.53
N TRP A 75 -3.58 -0.06 -4.69
CA TRP A 75 -2.30 0.36 -5.26
C TRP A 75 -1.15 0.00 -4.32
N VAL A 76 -0.12 -0.61 -4.90
CA VAL A 76 1.12 -1.01 -4.21
C VAL A 76 1.71 0.14 -3.41
N SER A 77 1.72 1.35 -3.97
CA SER A 77 2.26 2.54 -3.29
C SER A 77 1.52 2.87 -1.99
N VAL A 78 0.19 2.79 -2.01
CA VAL A 78 -0.66 3.11 -0.85
C VAL A 78 -0.53 2.01 0.21
N GLU A 79 -0.56 0.75 -0.22
CA GLU A 79 -0.42 -0.39 0.68
C GLU A 79 0.95 -0.41 1.35
N LEU A 80 2.03 -0.15 0.60
CA LEU A 80 3.38 -0.05 1.14
C LEU A 80 3.52 1.12 2.11
N GLY A 81 2.93 2.28 1.80
CA GLY A 81 2.93 3.45 2.66
C GLY A 81 2.22 3.20 3.99
N VAL A 82 1.03 2.62 3.95
CA VAL A 82 0.26 2.27 5.17
C VAL A 82 0.98 1.19 5.98
N MET A 83 1.50 0.15 5.34
CA MET A 83 2.27 -0.90 6.03
C MET A 83 3.54 -0.34 6.66
N GLY A 84 4.25 0.56 5.98
CA GLY A 84 5.42 1.25 6.52
C GLY A 84 5.08 2.10 7.74
N LEU A 85 3.96 2.84 7.71
CA LEU A 85 3.48 3.60 8.86
C LEU A 85 3.16 2.67 10.04
N MET A 86 2.40 1.60 9.79
CA MET A 86 2.06 0.62 10.82
C MET A 86 3.30 -0.06 11.40
N TRP A 87 4.30 -0.37 10.57
CA TRP A 87 5.57 -0.95 11.00
C TRP A 87 6.29 -0.04 12.01
N VAL A 88 6.41 1.26 11.73
CA VAL A 88 7.03 2.22 12.66
C VAL A 88 6.23 2.34 13.96
N LEU A 89 4.90 2.41 13.87
CA LEU A 89 4.04 2.53 15.06
C LEU A 89 4.12 1.31 15.97
N TRP A 90 4.13 0.09 15.41
CA TRP A 90 4.30 -1.14 16.17
C TRP A 90 5.71 -1.25 16.78
N LEU A 91 6.75 -0.82 16.06
CA LEU A 91 8.12 -0.73 16.60
C LEU A 91 8.21 0.26 17.77
N ALA A 92 7.61 1.44 17.62
CA ALA A 92 7.56 2.45 18.67
C ALA A 92 6.81 1.91 19.90
N SER A 93 5.70 1.19 19.70
CA SER A 93 4.91 0.60 20.79
C SER A 93 5.69 -0.47 21.54
N ALA A 94 6.33 -1.37 20.80
CA ALA A 94 7.14 -2.44 21.34
C ALA A 94 8.36 -1.92 22.11
N SER A 95 9.09 -0.96 21.53
CA SER A 95 10.25 -0.33 22.17
C SER A 95 9.88 0.47 23.41
N TYR A 96 8.79 1.25 23.36
CA TYR A 96 8.31 2.01 24.52
C TYR A 96 7.89 1.08 25.66
N THR A 97 7.11 0.03 25.36
CA THR A 97 6.73 -0.98 26.35
C THR A 97 7.95 -1.69 26.94
N THR A 98 8.95 -2.01 26.11
CA THR A 98 10.21 -2.65 26.55
C THR A 98 11.02 -1.70 27.45
N SER A 99 11.06 -0.41 27.14
CA SER A 99 11.79 0.57 27.96
C SER A 99 11.17 0.75 29.34
N MET A 100 9.83 0.68 29.45
CA MET A 100 9.11 0.71 30.72
C MET A 100 9.37 -0.53 31.57
N THR A 101 9.59 -1.67 30.90
CA THR A 101 9.73 -2.95 31.57
C THR A 101 11.17 -3.40 31.76
N ALA A 102 12.15 -2.67 31.20
CA ALA A 102 13.58 -2.90 31.33
C ALA A 102 14.03 -2.77 32.80
N GLY A 103 13.86 -3.84 33.56
CA GLY A 103 14.12 -3.92 34.99
C GLY A 103 13.17 -4.86 35.74
N TYR A 104 11.95 -5.05 35.24
CA TYR A 104 10.89 -5.85 35.90
C TYR A 104 10.49 -7.12 35.11
N THR A 105 10.58 -7.15 33.78
CA THR A 105 9.96 -8.21 32.95
C THR A 105 10.74 -9.51 32.78
N LEU A 106 11.97 -9.62 33.28
CA LEU A 106 12.72 -10.87 33.17
C LEU A 106 12.31 -11.91 34.24
N ASN A 107 11.73 -11.47 35.37
CA ASN A 107 11.30 -12.37 36.44
C ASN A 107 10.00 -11.86 37.10
N CYS A 108 8.85 -12.11 36.46
CA CYS A 108 7.54 -11.83 37.10
C CYS A 108 7.30 -12.70 38.35
N ASP A 109 8.08 -13.77 38.57
CA ASP A 109 8.07 -14.60 39.78
C ASP A 109 8.68 -13.92 41.02
N LEU A 110 9.42 -12.82 40.85
CA LEU A 110 10.03 -12.09 41.97
C LEU A 110 9.08 -11.05 42.60
N ALA A 111 7.86 -10.92 42.06
CA ALA A 111 6.84 -10.05 42.63
C ALA A 111 6.34 -10.66 43.95
N LEU A 112 6.65 -10.01 45.07
CA LEU A 112 6.21 -10.45 46.41
C LEU A 112 4.68 -10.41 46.61
N ASP A 113 3.92 -9.91 45.64
CA ASP A 113 2.47 -9.77 45.69
C ASP A 113 1.80 -10.35 44.43
N THR A 114 0.73 -11.12 44.64
CA THR A 114 -0.06 -11.80 43.59
C THR A 114 -0.69 -10.81 42.61
N THR A 115 -1.03 -9.61 43.08
CA THR A 115 -1.54 -8.52 42.24
C THR A 115 -0.49 -8.01 41.26
N ALA A 116 0.74 -7.83 41.72
CA ALA A 116 1.86 -7.34 40.91
C ALA A 116 2.31 -8.35 39.85
N GLU A 117 2.23 -9.65 40.14
CA GLU A 117 2.49 -10.72 39.17
C GLU A 117 1.51 -10.63 37.98
N GLY A 118 0.21 -10.45 38.26
CA GLY A 118 -0.83 -10.31 37.25
C GLY A 118 -0.59 -9.13 36.31
N VAL A 119 -0.14 -7.99 36.85
CA VAL A 119 0.23 -6.81 36.04
C VAL A 119 1.43 -7.11 35.16
N CYS A 120 2.48 -7.71 35.72
CA CYS A 120 3.71 -8.04 35.00
C CYS A 120 3.44 -8.93 33.78
N ARG A 121 2.63 -9.99 33.95
CA ARG A 121 2.26 -10.91 32.87
C ARG A 121 1.45 -10.21 31.76
N GLN A 122 0.58 -9.27 32.10
CA GLN A 122 -0.20 -8.51 31.12
C GLN A 122 0.69 -7.59 30.27
N PHE A 123 1.64 -6.89 30.89
CA PHE A 123 2.60 -6.05 30.14
C PHE A 123 3.57 -6.88 29.30
N GLN A 124 3.99 -8.05 29.80
CA GLN A 124 4.78 -9.01 29.01
C GLN A 124 4.01 -9.46 27.76
N ALA A 125 2.70 -9.72 27.88
CA ALA A 125 1.86 -10.04 26.74
C ALA A 125 1.80 -8.88 25.74
N ILE A 126 1.54 -7.64 26.18
CA ILE A 126 1.53 -6.45 25.30
C ILE A 126 2.87 -6.31 24.55
N GLN A 127 3.99 -6.48 25.26
CA GLN A 127 5.32 -6.42 24.68
C GLN A 127 5.51 -7.49 23.60
N ALA A 128 5.19 -8.75 23.91
CA ALA A 128 5.34 -9.86 22.98
C ALA A 128 4.46 -9.69 21.72
N PHE A 129 3.18 -9.37 21.88
CA PHE A 129 2.27 -9.18 20.75
C PHE A 129 2.63 -7.96 19.89
N SER A 130 3.17 -6.90 20.50
CA SER A 130 3.66 -5.72 19.75
C SER A 130 4.88 -6.06 18.90
N TRP A 131 5.84 -6.82 19.44
CA TRP A 131 7.00 -7.32 18.69
C TRP A 131 6.60 -8.29 17.57
N LEU A 132 5.63 -9.17 17.82
CA LEU A 132 5.11 -10.08 16.80
C LEU A 132 4.44 -9.32 15.64
N ASN A 133 3.61 -8.31 15.95
CA ASN A 133 3.01 -7.46 14.91
C ASN A 133 4.06 -6.75 14.07
N TRP A 134 5.08 -6.18 14.71
CA TRP A 134 6.21 -5.56 14.01
C TRP A 134 6.91 -6.55 13.07
N LEU A 135 7.21 -7.77 13.52
CA LEU A 135 7.85 -8.81 12.72
C LEU A 135 6.98 -9.25 11.53
N ILE A 136 5.68 -9.46 11.75
CA ILE A 136 4.76 -9.91 10.69
C ILE A 136 4.65 -8.83 9.60
N ILE A 137 4.47 -7.57 9.99
CA ILE A 137 4.40 -6.45 9.05
C ILE A 137 5.74 -6.29 8.31
N PHE A 138 6.86 -6.42 9.01
CA PHE A 138 8.18 -6.37 8.38
C PHE A 138 8.36 -7.47 7.32
N ALA A 139 8.04 -8.71 7.67
CA ALA A 139 8.09 -9.83 6.74
C ALA A 139 7.18 -9.58 5.52
N TYR A 140 5.99 -9.03 5.74
CA TYR A 140 5.08 -8.66 4.65
C TYR A 140 5.66 -7.58 3.72
N ILE A 141 6.23 -6.52 4.28
CA ILE A 141 6.89 -5.45 3.52
C ILE A 141 8.05 -6.02 2.68
N VAL A 142 8.89 -6.86 3.28
CA VAL A 142 10.02 -7.49 2.57
C VAL A 142 9.51 -8.34 1.40
N LEU A 143 8.47 -9.16 1.61
CA LEU A 143 7.86 -9.94 0.54
C LEU A 143 7.34 -9.03 -0.58
N LEU A 144 6.61 -7.96 -0.25
CA LEU A 144 6.12 -6.99 -1.24
C LEU A 144 7.26 -6.36 -2.03
N VAL A 145 8.32 -5.91 -1.36
CA VAL A 145 9.48 -5.31 -2.03
C VAL A 145 10.15 -6.29 -2.98
N VAL A 146 10.28 -7.58 -2.60
CA VAL A 146 10.82 -8.62 -3.50
C VAL A 146 9.95 -8.78 -4.76
N PHE A 147 8.63 -8.79 -4.63
CA PHE A 147 7.73 -8.86 -5.78
C PHE A 147 7.79 -7.60 -6.65
N ILE A 148 7.90 -6.42 -6.02
CA ILE A 148 8.06 -5.13 -6.71
C ILE A 148 9.33 -5.12 -7.55
N VAL A 149 10.46 -5.55 -6.99
CA VAL A 149 11.75 -5.60 -7.70
C VAL A 149 11.69 -6.58 -8.87
N LYS A 150 11.08 -7.76 -8.68
CA LYS A 150 10.89 -8.73 -9.77
C LYS A 150 10.06 -8.15 -10.91
N ALA A 151 8.90 -7.54 -10.62
CA ALA A 151 8.05 -6.94 -11.63
C ALA A 151 8.69 -5.70 -12.30
N SER A 152 9.51 -4.94 -11.55
CA SER A 152 10.26 -3.81 -12.09
C SER A 152 11.33 -4.25 -13.08
N ASN A 153 12.01 -5.37 -12.80
CA ASN A 153 13.00 -5.94 -13.73
C ASN A 153 12.37 -6.45 -15.03
N GLU A 154 11.08 -6.81 -15.00
CA GLU A 154 10.29 -7.19 -16.17
C GLU A 154 9.73 -5.96 -16.94
N GLY A 155 10.01 -4.74 -16.50
CA GLY A 155 9.56 -3.50 -17.17
C GLY A 155 8.09 -3.14 -16.95
N ARG A 156 7.41 -3.73 -15.96
CA ARG A 156 6.00 -3.46 -15.64
C ARG A 156 5.86 -2.19 -14.79
N SER A 157 4.75 -1.46 -14.91
CA SER A 157 4.46 -0.31 -14.03
C SER A 157 4.03 -0.80 -12.64
N VAL A 158 4.97 -0.82 -11.70
CA VAL A 158 4.76 -1.46 -10.39
C VAL A 158 3.98 -0.59 -9.40
N TRP A 159 4.12 0.74 -9.50
CA TRP A 159 3.62 1.67 -8.48
C TRP A 159 2.09 1.83 -8.46
N THR A 160 1.45 1.69 -9.62
CA THR A 160 -0.01 1.76 -9.80
C THR A 160 -0.64 0.40 -10.04
N ALA A 161 0.16 -0.68 -10.06
CA ALA A 161 -0.35 -2.03 -10.17
C ALA A 161 -1.13 -2.41 -8.91
N ASP A 162 -2.10 -3.30 -9.08
CA ASP A 162 -2.73 -3.97 -7.95
C ASP A 162 -1.72 -4.94 -7.33
N VAL A 163 -1.63 -4.93 -6.01
CA VAL A 163 -0.77 -5.83 -5.24
C VAL A 163 -1.07 -7.30 -5.55
N ALA A 164 -2.32 -7.63 -5.89
CA ALA A 164 -2.72 -8.97 -6.32
C ALA A 164 -2.12 -9.41 -7.68
N ASP A 165 -1.83 -8.47 -8.58
CA ASP A 165 -1.32 -8.73 -9.94
C ASP A 165 0.21 -8.83 -10.00
N LEU A 166 0.91 -8.51 -8.89
CA LEU A 166 2.35 -8.70 -8.76
C LEU A 166 2.73 -10.17 -8.49
N GLY A 167 1.85 -10.94 -7.86
CA GLY A 167 2.07 -12.36 -7.58
C GLY A 167 1.86 -13.28 -8.79
N THR A 168 1.33 -12.75 -9.89
CA THR A 168 1.13 -13.49 -11.14
C THR A 168 2.30 -13.20 -12.08
N SER A 169 3.38 -13.98 -11.94
CA SER A 169 4.44 -14.08 -12.95
C SER A 169 3.94 -14.87 -14.16
N THR A 170 2.93 -14.37 -14.87
CA THR A 170 2.67 -14.80 -16.24
C THR A 170 3.45 -13.88 -17.16
N ALA A 171 4.68 -14.30 -17.46
CA ALA A 171 5.42 -13.77 -18.59
C ALA A 171 4.54 -13.91 -19.84
N GLY A 172 3.99 -12.81 -20.33
CA GLY A 172 3.42 -12.74 -21.69
C GLY A 172 1.92 -12.51 -21.84
N ASP A 173 1.11 -12.38 -20.78
CA ASP A 173 -0.34 -12.16 -20.99
C ASP A 173 -0.77 -10.72 -20.67
N ASN A 174 -0.84 -9.94 -21.74
CA ASN A 174 -1.65 -8.74 -21.94
C ASN A 174 -1.55 -7.63 -20.89
N ALA A 175 -0.73 -6.63 -21.24
CA ALA A 175 -0.97 -5.23 -20.89
C ALA A 175 -2.33 -4.75 -21.44
N THR A 176 -3.41 -5.21 -20.82
CA THR A 176 -4.75 -4.64 -20.90
C THR A 176 -5.28 -4.79 -19.48
N THR A 177 -5.26 -3.75 -18.65
CA THR A 177 -6.31 -2.75 -18.53
C THR A 177 -5.79 -1.71 -17.53
N PHE A 178 -6.17 -0.43 -17.67
CA PHE A 178 -5.68 0.73 -16.90
C PHE A 178 -4.43 1.45 -17.45
N ALA A 179 -4.38 1.64 -18.76
CA ALA A 179 -3.88 2.91 -19.30
C ALA A 179 -5.09 3.70 -19.80
N PRO A 180 -5.29 4.98 -19.44
CA PRO A 180 -6.18 5.83 -20.22
C PRO A 180 -5.62 5.85 -21.65
N SER A 181 -6.44 5.40 -22.59
CA SER A 181 -6.11 5.30 -24.00
C SER A 181 -5.76 6.69 -24.55
N MET A 182 -4.47 7.02 -24.61
CA MET A 182 -4.00 7.94 -25.64
C MET A 182 -3.75 7.10 -26.88
N THR A 183 -4.73 7.13 -27.78
CA THR A 183 -4.70 6.55 -29.11
C THR A 183 -3.54 7.14 -29.90
N SER A 184 -2.37 6.50 -29.86
CA SER A 184 -1.37 6.67 -30.90
C SER A 184 -1.85 5.88 -32.10
N ALA A 185 -2.53 6.55 -33.03
CA ALA A 185 -2.95 5.97 -34.30
C ALA A 185 -1.70 5.48 -35.06
N ASN A 186 -1.54 4.16 -35.10
CA ASN A 186 -0.70 3.47 -36.06
C ASN A 186 -1.16 3.89 -37.47
N MET A 187 -0.35 4.68 -38.17
CA MET A 187 -0.53 4.90 -39.60
C MET A 187 -0.04 3.66 -40.37
N PRO A 188 -0.90 2.96 -41.13
CA PRO A 188 -0.45 1.97 -42.08
C PRO A 188 0.14 2.71 -43.29
N LYS A 189 1.43 2.48 -43.56
CA LYS A 189 2.08 2.90 -44.81
C LYS A 189 1.57 2.01 -45.95
N GLY A 190 0.49 2.44 -46.60
CA GLY A 190 0.00 1.84 -47.85
C GLY A 190 0.60 2.54 -49.08
N PRO A 191 0.95 1.80 -50.15
CA PRO A 191 1.41 2.39 -51.41
C PRO A 191 0.25 3.05 -52.17
N MET A 192 0.44 4.30 -52.59
CA MET A 192 -0.52 5.05 -53.41
C MET A 192 -0.58 4.48 -54.84
N THR A 193 -1.74 3.98 -55.22
CA THR A 193 -2.16 3.83 -56.61
C THR A 193 -3.28 4.83 -56.90
N PRO A 194 -3.21 5.63 -57.98
CA PRO A 194 -4.28 6.56 -58.34
C PRO A 194 -5.39 5.79 -59.07
N ALA A 195 -6.62 5.84 -58.57
CA ALA A 195 -7.81 5.31 -59.23
C ALA A 195 -8.88 6.40 -59.43
N PRO A 196 -9.71 6.30 -60.49
CA PRO A 196 -10.46 7.41 -61.07
C PRO A 196 -11.76 7.74 -60.32
N MET A 197 -12.14 9.02 -60.37
CA MET A 197 -13.38 9.55 -59.82
C MET A 197 -14.63 8.94 -60.46
N THR A 198 -15.54 8.44 -59.62
CA THR A 198 -16.96 8.23 -59.93
C THR A 198 -17.82 9.04 -58.95
N PRO A 199 -18.92 9.68 -59.40
CA PRO A 199 -19.79 10.44 -58.52
C PRO A 199 -20.79 9.51 -57.82
N GLN A 200 -20.69 9.38 -56.49
CA GLN A 200 -21.69 8.66 -55.69
C GLN A 200 -22.70 9.61 -55.04
N ALA A 201 -23.95 9.16 -55.13
CA ALA A 201 -25.18 9.83 -54.76
C ALA A 201 -25.31 10.11 -53.25
N TYR A 202 -26.02 11.21 -52.97
CA TYR A 202 -26.45 11.68 -51.66
C TYR A 202 -27.31 10.64 -50.91
N GLN A 203 -26.96 10.34 -49.65
CA GLN A 203 -27.89 9.87 -48.63
C GLN A 203 -27.85 10.83 -47.43
N PRO A 204 -28.99 11.38 -46.98
CA PRO A 204 -29.02 12.24 -45.80
C PRO A 204 -29.07 11.37 -44.53
N SER A 205 -28.09 11.56 -43.65
CA SER A 205 -28.15 11.03 -42.27
C SER A 205 -28.30 12.18 -41.28
N LEU A 206 -29.21 11.94 -40.35
CA LEU A 206 -29.79 12.87 -39.39
C LEU A 206 -28.76 13.47 -38.44
N GLY A 207 -28.84 14.79 -38.29
CA GLY A 207 -28.00 15.57 -37.39
C GLY A 207 -28.34 15.32 -35.92
N TYR A 208 -27.30 15.02 -35.14
CA TYR A 208 -27.28 15.32 -33.71
C TYR A 208 -26.18 16.35 -33.42
N ASN A 209 -26.63 17.37 -32.70
CA ASN A 209 -26.00 18.61 -32.33
C ASN A 209 -24.74 18.38 -31.48
N GLN A 210 -23.57 18.82 -31.93
CA GLN A 210 -22.39 18.96 -31.08
C GLN A 210 -21.81 20.37 -31.19
N THR A 211 -21.78 21.03 -30.04
CA THR A 211 -21.18 22.33 -29.76
C THR A 211 -19.65 22.27 -29.93
N PRO A 212 -19.00 23.29 -30.54
CA PRO A 212 -17.54 23.33 -30.62
C PRO A 212 -16.92 23.73 -29.27
N GLN A 213 -16.00 22.92 -28.73
CA GLN A 213 -15.03 23.38 -27.72
C GLN A 213 -13.79 23.98 -28.40
N PRO A 214 -13.19 25.05 -27.83
CA PRO A 214 -12.05 25.75 -28.41
C PRO A 214 -10.75 24.94 -28.29
N GLN A 215 -10.08 24.79 -29.43
CA GLN A 215 -8.80 24.11 -29.60
C GLN A 215 -7.64 25.06 -29.24
N TYR A 216 -6.96 24.79 -28.13
CA TYR A 216 -5.73 25.50 -27.76
C TYR A 216 -4.55 24.96 -28.59
N ALA A 217 -3.85 25.88 -29.27
CA ALA A 217 -2.66 25.59 -30.05
C ALA A 217 -1.47 25.24 -29.13
N GLN A 218 -0.83 24.09 -29.36
CA GLN A 218 0.47 23.77 -28.77
C GLN A 218 1.61 24.32 -29.65
N PRO A 219 2.64 24.97 -29.07
CA PRO A 219 3.85 25.38 -29.79
C PRO A 219 4.79 24.19 -30.07
N GLN A 220 5.32 24.10 -31.29
CA GLN A 220 6.39 23.18 -31.66
C GLN A 220 7.75 23.66 -31.10
N PRO A 221 8.60 22.77 -30.56
CA PRO A 221 9.99 23.10 -30.24
C PRO A 221 10.88 23.06 -31.50
N GLN A 222 11.60 24.15 -31.75
CA GLN A 222 12.63 24.27 -32.79
C GLN A 222 13.84 23.39 -32.47
N GLN A 223 14.24 22.55 -33.43
CA GLN A 223 15.51 21.83 -33.40
C GLN A 223 16.66 22.78 -33.75
N GLN A 224 17.54 23.05 -32.79
CA GLN A 224 18.81 23.73 -33.01
C GLN A 224 19.87 22.73 -33.50
N HIS A 225 20.29 22.90 -34.75
CA HIS A 225 21.49 22.29 -35.31
C HIS A 225 22.75 22.80 -34.58
N TYR A 226 23.51 21.91 -33.94
CA TYR A 226 24.87 22.18 -33.52
C TYR A 226 25.85 21.75 -34.62
N GLN A 227 26.59 22.73 -35.14
CA GLN A 227 27.61 22.56 -36.17
C GLN A 227 28.96 22.21 -35.49
N GLN A 228 29.57 21.11 -35.94
CA GLN A 228 30.90 20.63 -35.54
C GLN A 228 31.99 21.65 -35.93
N GLY A 229 32.79 22.09 -34.95
CA GLY A 229 34.05 22.79 -35.16
C GLY A 229 35.23 21.90 -34.75
N VAL A 230 35.97 21.43 -35.75
CA VAL A 230 37.26 20.73 -35.62
C VAL A 230 38.35 21.80 -35.59
N ALA A 231 39.22 21.78 -34.57
CA ALA A 231 40.46 22.57 -34.57
C ALA A 231 41.65 21.65 -34.25
N HIS A 232 42.45 21.42 -35.29
CA HIS A 232 43.85 21.04 -35.19
C HIS A 232 44.65 22.24 -34.68
N VAL A 233 45.57 22.02 -33.74
CA VAL A 233 47.02 22.29 -33.79
C VAL A 233 47.61 21.79 -32.47
#